data_AF-A0A417YZ16-F1
#
_entry.id   AF-A0A417YZ16-F1
#
_cell.length_a   1.000
_cell.length_b   1.000
_cell.length_c   1.000
_cell.angle_alpha   90.00
_cell.angle_beta   90.00
_cell.angle_gamma   90.00
#
_symmetry.space_group_name_H-M   'P 1'
#
loop_
_entity.id
_entity.type
_entity.pdbx_description
1 polymer ?
#
loop_
_entity_poly.entity_id
_entity_poly.type
_entity_poly.pdbx_seq_one_letter_code
_entity_poly.pdbx_strand_id
1 'polypeptide(L)'
;MKENVSLPEFVSIVKESEGRPAIRFSEKEISPKEPVVGDEDSLSGTELKLEVKLEADTGSRTVVYESIYDNDVKYEGDMEIIQELLEDYGQDGEKVPGE
;
A
#
# COMPACT_ATOMS: atom_id res chain seq x y z
N MET A 1 16.94 10.41 -0.06
CA MET A 1 16.69 9.44 -1.15
C MET A 1 15.60 8.51 -0.65
N LYS A 2 14.60 8.17 -1.49
CA LYS A 2 13.53 7.24 -1.11
C LYS A 2 13.92 5.85 -1.58
N GLU A 3 14.06 4.92 -0.65
CA GLU A 3 14.44 3.53 -0.95
C GLU A 3 13.18 2.68 -1.07
N ASN A 4 12.97 2.05 -2.23
CA ASN A 4 11.84 1.17 -2.45
C ASN A 4 12.23 -0.24 -1.99
N VAL A 5 11.52 -0.76 -1.00
CA VAL A 5 11.80 -2.04 -0.35
C VAL A 5 10.56 -2.92 -0.34
N SER A 6 10.74 -4.22 -0.12
CA SER A 6 9.64 -5.18 0.06
C SER A 6 8.96 -4.98 1.41
N LEU A 7 7.70 -5.40 1.56
CA LEU A 7 6.95 -5.33 2.81
C LEU A 7 7.71 -5.88 4.04
N PRO A 8 8.29 -7.10 4.01
CA PRO A 8 9.03 -7.62 5.16
C PRO A 8 10.28 -6.79 5.49
N GLU A 9 10.96 -6.23 4.49
CA GLU A 9 12.10 -5.33 4.71
C GLU A 9 11.65 -3.99 5.31
N PHE A 10 10.53 -3.44 4.81
CA PHE A 10 9.93 -2.22 5.35
C PHE A 10 9.62 -2.40 6.85
N VAL A 11 8.96 -3.51 7.21
CA VAL A 11 8.64 -3.85 8.59
C VAL A 11 9.91 -4.00 9.43
N SER A 12 10.94 -4.67 8.93
CA SER A 12 12.22 -4.81 9.64
C SER A 12 12.86 -3.45 9.91
N ILE A 13 12.95 -2.59 8.90
CA ILE A 13 13.56 -1.25 9.02
C ILE A 13 12.79 -0.38 10.03
N VAL A 14 11.46 -0.44 10.00
CA VAL A 14 10.62 0.28 10.97
C VAL A 14 10.87 -0.22 12.39
N LYS A 15 10.89 -1.55 12.59
CA LYS A 15 11.08 -2.16 13.92
C LYS A 15 12.52 -2.00 14.45
N GLU A 16 13.51 -1.95 13.58
CA GLU A 16 14.93 -1.74 13.93
C GLU A 16 15.28 -0.27 14.15
N SER A 17 14.43 0.66 13.70
CA SER A 17 14.62 2.09 13.93
C SER A 17 14.54 2.38 15.43
N GLU A 18 15.58 2.97 16.02
CA GLU A 18 15.61 3.32 17.45
C GLU A 18 14.57 4.38 17.87
N GLY A 19 13.92 5.04 16.90
CA GLY A 19 12.84 6.00 17.11
C GLY A 19 11.44 5.41 16.86
N ARG A 20 10.40 6.22 17.04
CA ARG A 20 9.06 5.93 16.50
C ARG A 20 8.98 6.51 15.08
N PRO A 21 9.33 5.76 14.02
CA PRO A 21 9.19 6.24 12.66
C PRO A 21 7.73 6.57 12.39
N ALA A 22 7.49 7.70 11.74
CA ALA A 22 6.16 8.07 11.30
C ALA A 22 5.85 7.32 10.01
N ILE A 23 4.88 6.39 10.06
CA ILE A 23 4.41 5.68 8.87
C ILE A 23 3.22 6.41 8.27
N ARG A 24 3.31 6.68 6.97
CA ARG A 24 2.21 7.15 6.13
C ARG A 24 1.72 6.02 5.26
N PHE A 25 0.43 5.73 5.37
CA PHE A 25 -0.27 4.79 4.52
C PHE A 25 -1.07 5.53 3.44
N SER A 26 -1.06 4.98 2.23
CA SER A 26 -1.89 5.46 1.13
C SER A 26 -2.34 4.26 0.31
N GLU A 27 -3.65 4.20 0.08
CA GLU A 27 -4.29 3.19 -0.74
C GLU A 27 -5.04 3.89 -1.87
N LYS A 28 -4.93 3.32 -3.07
CA LYS A 28 -5.57 3.87 -4.25
C LYS A 28 -6.09 2.76 -5.15
N GLU A 29 -7.38 2.84 -5.47
CA GLU A 29 -7.97 2.01 -6.52
C GLU A 29 -7.51 2.49 -7.90
N ILE A 30 -6.96 1.56 -8.68
CA ILE A 30 -6.56 1.75 -10.06
C ILE A 30 -7.53 0.97 -10.94
N SER A 31 -8.46 1.69 -11.56
CA SER A 31 -9.26 1.13 -12.65
C SER A 31 -8.46 1.20 -13.97
N PRO A 32 -8.25 0.08 -14.69
CA PRO A 32 -7.69 0.15 -16.03
C PRO A 32 -8.63 0.97 -16.93
N LYS A 33 -8.08 2.01 -17.57
CA LYS A 33 -8.83 3.06 -18.26
C LYS A 33 -9.36 2.67 -19.65
N GLU A 34 -9.24 1.42 -20.03
CA GLU A 34 -9.65 0.96 -21.36
C GLU A 34 -10.91 0.12 -21.27
N PRO A 35 -12.08 0.63 -21.69
CA PRO A 35 -13.18 -0.26 -22.02
C PRO A 35 -12.72 -1.09 -23.19
N VAL A 36 -12.51 -2.39 -22.98
CA VAL A 36 -12.40 -3.33 -24.08
C VAL A 36 -13.80 -3.36 -24.72
N VAL A 37 -14.00 -2.51 -25.72
CA VAL A 37 -15.13 -2.61 -26.66
C VAL A 37 -14.91 -3.86 -27.50
N GLY A 38 -15.16 -5.02 -26.89
CA GLY A 38 -15.28 -6.31 -27.54
C GLY A 38 -16.73 -6.75 -27.44
N ASP A 39 -17.31 -7.10 -28.58
CA ASP A 39 -18.66 -7.61 -28.79
C ASP A 39 -19.28 -8.36 -27.58
N GLU A 40 -20.58 -8.13 -27.44
CA GLU A 40 -21.68 -8.58 -26.56
C GLU A 40 -21.63 -9.98 -25.87
N ASP A 41 -20.49 -10.66 -25.76
CA ASP A 41 -20.38 -12.02 -25.19
C ASP A 41 -19.20 -12.22 -24.21
N SER A 42 -18.34 -11.22 -23.98
CA SER A 42 -17.24 -11.35 -23.01
C SER A 42 -17.59 -10.73 -21.66
N LEU A 43 -17.90 -11.60 -20.69
CA LEU A 43 -17.88 -11.32 -19.25
C LEU A 43 -16.45 -11.03 -18.75
N SER A 44 -15.72 -10.12 -19.40
CA SER A 44 -14.43 -9.64 -18.88
C SER A 44 -14.74 -8.59 -17.83
N GLY A 45 -14.98 -9.06 -16.61
CA GLY A 45 -15.01 -8.21 -15.42
C GLY A 45 -13.72 -7.39 -15.40
N THR A 46 -13.85 -6.07 -15.38
CA THR A 46 -12.74 -5.16 -15.20
C THR A 46 -12.01 -5.55 -13.91
N GLU A 47 -10.84 -6.18 -14.01
CA GLU A 47 -10.02 -6.54 -12.84
C GLU A 47 -9.59 -5.23 -12.17
N LEU A 48 -10.24 -4.91 -11.05
CA LEU A 48 -9.87 -3.78 -10.20
C LEU A 48 -8.49 -4.06 -9.61
N LYS A 49 -7.57 -3.10 -9.72
CA LYS A 49 -6.24 -3.19 -9.12
C LYS A 49 -6.16 -2.23 -7.95
N LEU A 50 -5.56 -2.67 -6.85
CA LEU A 50 -5.32 -1.83 -5.68
C LEU A 50 -3.83 -1.48 -5.61
N GLU A 51 -3.50 -0.20 -5.55
CA GLU A 51 -2.15 0.27 -5.25
C GLU A 51 -2.07 0.64 -3.79
N VAL A 52 -1.13 0.01 -3.10
CA VAL A 52 -0.81 0.27 -1.70
C VAL A 52 0.57 0.85 -1.62
N LYS A 53 0.69 1.92 -0.86
CA LYS A 53 1.94 2.62 -0.61
C LYS A 53 2.11 2.91 0.88
N LEU A 54 3.28 2.54 1.39
CA LEU A 54 3.74 2.92 2.73
C LEU A 54 4.98 3.76 2.61
N GLU A 55 5.09 4.79 3.42
CA GLU A 55 6.28 5.62 3.54
C GLU A 55 6.61 5.77 5.03
N ALA A 56 7.81 5.34 5.43
CA ALA A 56 8.29 5.51 6.80
C ALA A 56 9.51 6.42 6.81
N ASP A 57 9.46 7.44 7.67
CA ASP A 57 10.61 8.27 7.97
C ASP A 57 11.30 7.81 9.25
N THR A 58 12.51 7.27 9.11
CA THR A 58 13.33 6.78 10.24
C THR A 58 14.24 7.87 10.82
N GLY A 59 14.10 9.13 10.40
CA GLY A 59 15.01 10.23 10.71
C GLY A 59 16.37 10.17 10.00
N SER A 60 16.88 8.97 9.71
CA SER A 60 18.13 8.78 8.95
C SER A 60 17.87 8.63 7.44
N ARG A 61 16.77 7.97 7.08
CA ARG A 61 16.33 7.78 5.70
C ARG A 61 14.81 7.60 5.62
N THR A 62 14.27 7.90 4.45
CA THR A 62 12.88 7.62 4.11
C THR A 62 12.83 6.33 3.31
N VAL A 63 12.10 5.33 3.80
CA VAL A 63 11.86 4.06 3.12
C VAL A 63 10.43 4.02 2.63
N VAL A 64 10.23 3.39 1.48
CA VAL A 64 8.93 3.32 0.80
C VAL A 64 8.68 1.87 0.42
N TYR A 65 7.48 1.40 0.69
CA TYR A 65 6.95 0.18 0.12
C TYR A 65 5.82 0.56 -0.84
N GLU A 66 5.80 -0.01 -2.03
CA GLU A 66 4.76 0.20 -3.03
C GLU A 66 4.47 -1.13 -3.71
N SER A 67 3.19 -1.50 -3.75
CA SER A 67 2.74 -2.74 -4.36
C SER A 67 1.40 -2.54 -5.04
N ILE A 68 1.23 -3.20 -6.19
CA ILE A 68 -0.03 -3.22 -6.94
C ILE A 68 -0.59 -4.64 -6.82
N TYR A 69 -1.77 -4.75 -6.24
CA TYR A 69 -2.50 -5.99 -6.08
C TYR A 69 -3.56 -6.10 -7.18
N ASP A 70 -3.47 -7.18 -7.95
CA ASP A 70 -4.51 -7.66 -8.86
C ASP A 70 -5.35 -8.80 -8.23
N ASN A 71 -5.04 -9.20 -7.00
CA ASN A 71 -5.65 -10.35 -6.33
C ASN A 71 -5.91 -10.09 -4.85
N ASP A 72 -7.16 -10.27 -4.42
CA ASP A 72 -7.60 -10.08 -3.03
C ASP A 72 -6.78 -10.89 -2.02
N VAL A 73 -6.41 -12.14 -2.31
CA VAL A 73 -5.72 -13.02 -1.35
C VAL A 73 -4.35 -12.45 -0.96
N LYS A 74 -3.62 -11.88 -1.92
CA LYS A 74 -2.33 -11.24 -1.65
C LYS A 74 -2.50 -9.93 -0.89
N TYR A 75 -3.52 -9.17 -1.26
CA TYR A 75 -3.84 -7.90 -0.62
C TYR A 75 -4.21 -8.12 0.85
N GLU A 76 -5.11 -9.06 1.15
CA GLU A 76 -5.54 -9.37 2.52
C GLU A 76 -4.35 -9.79 3.40
N GLY A 77 -3.52 -10.72 2.92
CA GLY A 77 -2.36 -11.20 3.70
C GLY A 77 -1.33 -10.12 3.98
N ASP A 78 -1.04 -9.26 3.01
CA ASP A 78 -0.15 -8.12 3.23
C ASP A 78 -0.81 -7.06 4.12
N MET A 79 -2.13 -6.83 3.99
CA MET A 79 -2.88 -5.87 4.80
C MET A 79 -2.89 -6.22 6.28
N GLU A 80 -2.99 -7.51 6.65
CA GLU A 80 -2.90 -7.92 8.05
C GLU A 80 -1.58 -7.44 8.69
N ILE A 81 -0.47 -7.58 7.96
CA ILE A 81 0.86 -7.15 8.41
C ILE A 81 0.93 -5.61 8.48
N ILE A 82 0.38 -4.94 7.47
CA ILE A 82 0.38 -3.48 7.37
C ILE A 82 -0.44 -2.86 8.50
N GLN A 83 -1.62 -3.41 8.79
CA GLN A 83 -2.48 -2.94 9.87
C GLN A 83 -1.79 -3.09 11.23
N GLU A 84 -1.19 -4.25 11.52
CA GLU A 84 -0.41 -4.45 12.76
C GLU A 84 0.70 -3.40 12.88
N LEU A 85 1.40 -3.09 11.78
CA LEU A 85 2.46 -2.09 11.75
C LEU A 85 1.92 -0.66 11.99
N LEU A 86 0.77 -0.33 11.40
CA LEU A 86 0.13 0.97 11.54
C LEU A 86 -0.47 1.17 12.94
N GLU A 87 -0.89 0.12 13.63
CA GLU A 87 -1.33 0.23 15.03
C GLU A 87 -0.18 0.62 15.96
N ASP A 88 1.04 0.17 15.70
CA ASP A 88 2.21 0.43 16.54
C ASP A 88 2.95 1.74 16.15
N TYR A 89 2.98 2.07 14.85
CA TYR A 89 3.78 3.17 14.28
C TYR A 89 3.04 4.11 13.31
N GLY A 90 1.80 3.78 12.94
CA GLY A 90 1.00 4.64 12.09
C GLY A 90 0.77 5.97 12.78
N GLN A 91 1.09 7.07 12.09
CA GLN A 91 0.43 8.31 12.45
C GLN A 91 -1.02 8.15 12.01
N ASP A 92 -1.99 8.58 12.84
CA ASP A 92 -3.37 8.86 12.42
C ASP A 92 -3.32 9.77 11.18
N GLY A 93 -3.13 9.15 10.02
CA GLY A 93 -3.17 9.78 8.72
C GLY A 93 -4.62 10.09 8.52
N GLU A 94 -4.98 11.32 8.91
CA GLU A 94 -6.16 12.06 8.53
C GLU A 94 -6.99 11.27 7.51
N LYS A 95 -8.08 10.64 7.98
CA LYS A 95 -9.16 10.22 7.11
C LYS A 95 -9.50 11.46 6.30
N VAL A 96 -8.98 11.58 5.09
CA VAL A 96 -9.45 12.60 4.15
C VAL A 96 -10.87 12.16 3.83
N PRO A 97 -11.92 12.86 4.32
CA PRO A 97 -13.26 12.57 3.86
C PRO A 97 -13.27 12.90 2.36
N GLY A 98 -13.64 11.92 1.55
CA GLY A 98 -13.81 12.12 0.11
C GLY A 98 -14.72 13.33 -0.15
N GLU A 99 -14.28 14.18 -1.08
CA GLU A 99 -15.10 15.21 -1.73
C GLU A 99 -16.16 14.59 -2.65
#